data_AF-A0A9X9A562-F1
#
_entry.id   AF-A0A9X9A562-F1
#
_cell.length_a   1.000
_cell.length_b   1.000
_cell.length_c   1.000
_cell.angle_alpha   90.00
_cell.angle_beta   90.00
_cell.angle_gamma   90.00
#
_symmetry.space_group_name_H-M   'P 1'
#
loop_
_entity.id
_entity.type
_entity.pdbx_description
1 polymer ?
#
loop_
_entity_poly.entity_id
_entity_poly.type
_entity_poly.pdbx_seq_one_letter_code
_entity_poly.pdbx_strand_id
1 'polypeptide(L)'
;PCFSLAKQYKKAPALIAKEVAEKFNDPFFTKVEAVGPYVNVFFNRETVSDAVLKTVLAEKEEFGQNHFGCEKTVVIDYSSPNIAKPFSMGHLRSTMIGNSLKHIAEKCGYEVVGINYIGDWGTQFGKLITAYKKWGNEAVVKEDPIRELFKLYV
;
A
#
# COMPACT_ATOMS: atom_id res chain seq x y z
N PRO A 1 -27.41 2.65 -3.45
CA PRO A 1 -28.45 2.76 -4.49
C PRO A 1 -29.44 1.59 -4.38
N CYS A 2 -30.75 1.83 -4.52
CA CYS A 2 -31.79 0.83 -4.29
C CYS A 2 -32.18 0.02 -5.55
N PHE A 3 -31.43 0.12 -6.65
CA PHE A 3 -31.72 -0.60 -7.90
C PHE A 3 -31.69 -2.12 -7.74
N SER A 4 -30.70 -2.65 -7.01
CA SER A 4 -30.57 -4.09 -6.75
C SER A 4 -31.75 -4.66 -5.95
N LEU A 5 -32.39 -3.83 -5.13
CA LEU A 5 -33.51 -4.21 -4.28
C LEU A 5 -34.85 -4.24 -5.04
N ALA A 6 -34.95 -3.58 -6.19
CA ALA A 6 -36.21 -3.48 -6.92
C ALA A 6 -36.81 -4.84 -7.32
N LYS A 7 -35.96 -5.79 -7.75
CA LYS A 7 -36.40 -7.14 -8.13
C LYS A 7 -36.92 -7.94 -6.93
N GLN A 8 -36.25 -7.82 -5.78
CA GLN A 8 -36.60 -8.55 -4.56
C GLN A 8 -37.90 -8.03 -3.94
N TYR A 9 -38.04 -6.70 -3.84
CA TYR A 9 -39.21 -6.07 -3.23
C TYR A 9 -40.34 -5.80 -4.21
N LYS A 10 -40.12 -6.03 -5.52
CA LYS A 10 -41.08 -5.73 -6.60
C LYS A 10 -41.64 -4.31 -6.52
N LYS A 11 -40.78 -3.36 -6.12
CA LYS A 11 -41.11 -1.94 -5.95
C LYS A 11 -40.16 -1.08 -6.78
N ALA A 12 -40.61 0.11 -7.16
CA ALA A 12 -39.75 1.08 -7.82
C ALA A 12 -38.58 1.47 -6.88
N PRO A 13 -37.32 1.51 -7.35
CA PRO A 13 -36.16 1.84 -6.52
C PRO A 13 -36.30 3.14 -5.72
N ALA A 14 -36.98 4.15 -6.29
CA ALA A 14 -37.22 5.43 -5.61
C ALA A 14 -38.16 5.30 -4.42
N LEU A 15 -39.18 4.44 -4.51
CA LEU A 15 -40.07 4.14 -3.38
C LEU A 15 -39.30 3.40 -2.27
N ILE A 16 -38.46 2.44 -2.65
CA ILE A 16 -37.60 1.73 -1.70
C ILE A 16 -36.66 2.71 -0.98
N ALA A 17 -36.00 3.61 -1.72
CA ALA A 17 -35.11 4.60 -1.14
C ALA A 17 -35.85 5.51 -0.14
N LYS A 18 -37.06 5.95 -0.48
CA LYS A 18 -37.90 6.76 0.41
C LYS A 18 -38.27 6.00 1.70
N GLU A 19 -38.75 4.76 1.56
CA GLU A 19 -39.09 3.90 2.71
C GLU A 19 -37.87 3.64 3.62
N VAL A 20 -36.68 3.47 3.05
CA VAL A 20 -35.43 3.28 3.82
C VAL A 20 -35.06 4.57 4.54
N ALA A 21 -35.09 5.72 3.86
CA ALA A 21 -34.74 7.00 4.45
C ALA A 21 -35.66 7.37 5.64
N GLU A 22 -36.95 7.06 5.56
CA GLU A 22 -37.92 7.30 6.64
C GLU A 22 -37.70 6.40 7.86
N LYS A 23 -37.13 5.21 7.68
CA LYS A 23 -36.89 4.24 8.76
C LYS A 23 -35.53 4.41 9.43
N PHE A 24 -34.61 5.15 8.81
CA PHE A 24 -33.26 5.30 9.32
C PHE A 24 -33.17 6.52 10.24
N ASN A 25 -33.07 6.26 11.55
CA ASN A 25 -32.84 7.29 12.56
C ASN A 25 -31.71 6.83 13.48
N ASP A 26 -30.60 7.56 13.47
CA ASP A 26 -29.40 7.25 14.25
C ASP A 26 -28.71 8.56 14.70
N PRO A 27 -28.23 8.66 15.95
CA PRO A 27 -27.53 9.86 16.46
C PRO A 27 -26.29 10.29 15.66
N PHE A 28 -25.68 9.38 14.90
CA PHE A 28 -24.56 9.69 14.02
C PHE A 28 -24.97 10.45 12.76
N PHE A 29 -26.27 10.60 12.48
CA PHE A 29 -26.76 11.28 11.29
C PHE A 29 -27.59 12.52 11.64
N THR A 30 -27.32 13.62 10.95
CA THR A 30 -28.14 14.84 11.02
C THR A 30 -29.35 14.76 10.09
N LYS A 31 -29.21 14.02 8.98
CA LYS A 31 -30.22 13.90 7.95
C LYS A 31 -30.02 12.61 7.18
N VAL A 32 -31.12 11.94 6.86
CA VAL A 32 -31.17 10.86 5.87
C VAL A 32 -32.25 11.23 4.87
N GLU A 33 -31.93 11.22 3.57
CA GLU A 33 -32.90 11.57 2.54
C GLU A 33 -32.82 10.67 1.33
N ALA A 34 -33.96 10.50 0.67
CA ALA A 34 -34.03 9.81 -0.61
C ALA A 34 -33.94 10.82 -1.75
N VAL A 35 -32.96 10.64 -2.64
CA VAL A 35 -32.84 11.40 -3.89
C VAL A 35 -32.96 10.44 -5.06
N GLY A 36 -34.17 10.35 -5.62
CA GLY A 36 -34.51 9.34 -6.60
C GLY A 36 -34.25 7.93 -6.04
N PRO A 37 -33.45 7.08 -6.71
CA PRO A 37 -33.16 5.71 -6.27
C PRO A 37 -32.01 5.60 -5.25
N TYR A 38 -31.51 6.71 -4.71
CA TYR A 38 -30.42 6.75 -3.73
C TYR A 38 -30.91 7.14 -2.34
N VAL A 39 -30.30 6.56 -1.32
CA VAL A 39 -30.43 6.98 0.08
C VAL A 39 -29.13 7.69 0.44
N ASN A 40 -29.23 8.99 0.71
CA ASN A 40 -28.13 9.84 1.09
C ASN A 40 -28.16 10.05 2.60
N VAL A 41 -26.99 9.99 3.24
CA VAL A 41 -26.84 10.13 4.69
C VAL A 41 -25.86 11.27 4.97
N PHE A 42 -26.24 12.14 5.89
CA PHE A 42 -25.43 13.27 6.33
C PHE A 42 -25.03 13.03 7.77
N PHE A 43 -23.73 12.95 8.02
CA PHE A 43 -23.20 12.72 9.36
C PHE A 43 -23.42 13.92 10.27
N ASN A 44 -23.71 13.64 11.54
CA ASN A 44 -23.53 14.60 12.62
C ASN A 44 -22.03 14.76 12.88
N ARG A 45 -21.47 15.88 12.41
CA ARG A 45 -20.04 16.16 12.51
C ARG A 45 -19.56 16.16 13.96
N GLU A 46 -20.34 16.70 14.89
CA GLU A 46 -19.94 16.77 16.30
C GLU A 46 -19.83 15.37 16.90
N THR A 47 -20.88 14.56 16.77
CA THR A 47 -20.91 13.17 17.27
C THR A 47 -19.82 12.31 16.63
N VAL A 48 -19.67 12.39 15.29
CA VAL A 48 -18.67 11.59 14.57
C VAL A 48 -17.25 12.04 14.91
N SER A 49 -16.97 13.34 14.94
CA SER A 49 -15.64 13.84 15.27
C SER A 49 -15.24 13.51 16.70
N ASP A 50 -16.14 13.63 17.68
CA ASP A 50 -15.87 13.24 19.06
C ASP A 50 -15.54 11.74 19.17
N ALA A 51 -16.33 10.88 18.53
CA ALA A 51 -16.08 9.45 18.49
C ALA A 51 -14.73 9.11 17.84
N VAL A 52 -14.44 9.67 16.66
CA VAL A 52 -13.19 9.43 15.93
C VAL A 52 -11.99 9.92 16.72
N LEU A 53 -12.05 11.12 17.31
CA LEU A 53 -10.93 11.66 18.10
C LEU A 53 -10.66 10.80 19.34
N LYS A 54 -11.69 10.33 20.04
CA LYS A 54 -11.53 9.41 21.16
C LYS A 54 -10.85 8.11 20.73
N THR A 55 -11.25 7.54 19.60
CA THR A 55 -10.61 6.34 19.03
C THR A 55 -9.15 6.59 18.66
N VAL A 56 -8.85 7.68 17.93
CA VAL A 56 -7.49 8.05 17.54
C VAL A 56 -6.58 8.22 18.75
N LEU A 57 -7.06 8.89 19.81
CA LEU A 57 -6.27 9.12 21.02
C LEU A 57 -6.05 7.83 21.85
N ALA A 58 -7.02 6.91 21.82
CA ALA A 58 -6.91 5.62 22.49
C ALA A 58 -5.96 4.66 21.75
N GLU A 59 -6.13 4.53 20.43
CA GLU A 59 -5.39 3.57 19.60
C GLU A 59 -4.00 4.08 19.18
N LYS A 60 -3.80 5.40 19.06
CA LYS A 60 -2.52 6.03 18.69
C LYS A 60 -1.94 5.44 17.41
N GLU A 61 -0.75 4.85 17.48
CA GLU A 61 -0.10 4.19 16.34
C GLU A 61 -0.94 3.05 15.79
N GLU A 62 -1.78 2.40 16.61
CA GLU A 62 -2.69 1.32 16.20
C GLU A 62 -3.92 1.83 15.44
N PHE A 63 -4.16 3.14 15.40
CA PHE A 63 -5.32 3.68 14.70
C PHE A 63 -5.32 3.32 13.22
N GLY A 64 -6.46 2.85 12.72
CA GLY A 64 -6.60 2.39 11.34
C GLY A 64 -6.00 1.01 11.05
N GLN A 65 -5.51 0.32 12.07
CA GLN A 65 -5.14 -1.10 11.97
C GLN A 65 -6.38 -1.95 11.71
N ASN A 66 -6.22 -2.99 10.90
CA ASN A 66 -7.26 -3.98 10.67
C ASN A 66 -6.67 -5.39 10.62
N HIS A 67 -7.56 -6.38 10.55
CA HIS A 67 -7.23 -7.80 10.62
C HIS A 67 -7.64 -8.56 9.35
N PHE A 68 -7.73 -7.88 8.19
CA PHE A 68 -8.10 -8.54 6.93
C PHE A 68 -7.12 -9.66 6.54
N GLY A 69 -5.84 -9.48 6.90
CA GLY A 69 -4.74 -10.35 6.55
C GLY A 69 -4.30 -11.35 7.62
N CYS A 70 -5.00 -11.46 8.74
CA CYS A 70 -4.58 -12.36 9.82
C CYS A 70 -4.32 -13.78 9.30
N GLU A 71 -3.22 -14.37 9.75
CA GLU A 71 -2.73 -15.71 9.36
C GLU A 71 -2.39 -15.84 7.87
N LYS A 72 -2.27 -14.74 7.13
CA LYS A 72 -1.83 -14.73 5.74
C LYS A 72 -0.50 -14.00 5.61
N THR A 73 0.36 -14.58 4.77
CA THR A 73 1.64 -13.99 4.41
C THR A 73 1.57 -13.31 3.05
N VAL A 74 2.11 -12.09 2.95
CA VAL A 74 2.29 -11.37 1.69
C VAL A 74 3.77 -11.23 1.41
N VAL A 75 4.17 -11.58 0.19
CA VAL A 75 5.54 -11.43 -0.28
C VAL A 75 5.63 -10.24 -1.21
N ILE A 76 6.54 -9.31 -0.94
CA ILE A 76 6.74 -8.10 -1.75
C ILE A 76 8.20 -8.04 -2.17
N ASP A 77 8.47 -8.20 -3.47
CA ASP A 77 9.78 -7.94 -4.06
C ASP A 77 9.86 -6.47 -4.49
N TYR A 78 10.87 -5.74 -4.01
CA TYR A 78 11.03 -4.32 -4.27
C TYR A 78 12.48 -3.88 -4.19
N SER A 79 12.76 -2.70 -4.74
CA SER A 79 14.13 -2.22 -5.02
C SER A 79 14.81 -3.01 -6.14
N SER A 80 15.17 -4.27 -5.87
CA SER A 80 15.73 -5.27 -6.81
C SER A 80 16.75 -4.67 -7.79
N PRO A 81 17.76 -3.92 -7.32
CA PRO A 81 18.68 -3.22 -8.20
C PRO A 81 19.69 -4.18 -8.83
N ASN A 82 20.28 -3.77 -9.95
CA ASN A 82 21.44 -4.45 -10.50
C ASN A 82 22.72 -3.95 -9.82
N ILE A 83 23.47 -4.84 -9.17
CA ILE A 83 24.68 -4.47 -8.39
C ILE A 83 25.85 -3.96 -9.23
N ALA A 84 25.84 -4.19 -10.54
CA ALA A 84 26.86 -3.66 -11.44
C ALA A 84 26.64 -2.16 -11.75
N LYS A 85 25.56 -1.54 -11.26
CA LYS A 85 25.26 -0.12 -11.45
C LYS A 85 25.06 0.61 -10.13
N PRO A 86 25.47 1.90 -10.06
CA PRO A 86 25.28 2.69 -8.85
C PRO A 86 23.80 2.95 -8.60
N PHE A 87 23.43 2.97 -7.32
CA PHE A 87 22.07 3.25 -6.88
C PHE A 87 21.75 4.74 -7.08
N SER A 88 20.91 5.04 -8.07
CA SER A 88 20.44 6.39 -8.40
C SER A 88 19.00 6.67 -7.96
N MET A 89 18.54 7.94 -8.11
CA MET A 89 17.16 8.37 -7.84
C MET A 89 16.09 7.51 -8.54
N GLY A 90 16.40 6.89 -9.68
CA GLY A 90 15.47 5.98 -10.36
C GLY A 90 15.07 4.76 -9.51
N HIS A 91 15.98 4.27 -8.66
CA HIS A 91 15.75 3.10 -7.80
C HIS A 91 14.93 3.45 -6.54
N LEU A 92 14.90 4.72 -6.15
CA LEU A 92 14.08 5.17 -5.01
C LEU A 92 12.60 4.89 -5.25
N ARG A 93 12.12 4.96 -6.50
CA ARG A 93 10.71 4.71 -6.81
C ARG A 93 10.26 3.32 -6.35
N SER A 94 10.93 2.25 -6.81
CA SER A 94 10.55 0.88 -6.42
C SER A 94 10.80 0.66 -4.93
N THR A 95 11.91 1.19 -4.40
CA THR A 95 12.28 1.06 -2.99
C THR A 95 11.23 1.68 -2.05
N MET A 96 10.83 2.92 -2.30
CA MET A 96 9.88 3.64 -1.45
C MET A 96 8.46 3.13 -1.62
N ILE A 97 8.02 2.82 -2.84
CA ILE A 97 6.68 2.25 -3.07
C ILE A 97 6.57 0.88 -2.39
N GLY A 98 7.55 0.00 -2.58
CA GLY A 98 7.55 -1.32 -1.94
C GLY A 98 7.57 -1.24 -0.42
N ASN A 99 8.37 -0.33 0.15
CA ASN A 99 8.40 -0.10 1.59
C ASN A 99 7.05 0.42 2.14
N SER A 100 6.42 1.36 1.43
CA SER A 100 5.09 1.86 1.82
C SER A 100 4.03 0.77 1.73
N LEU A 101 4.05 -0.07 0.69
CA LEU A 101 3.12 -1.19 0.55
C LEU A 101 3.33 -2.23 1.65
N LYS A 102 4.58 -2.50 2.03
CA LYS A 102 4.92 -3.36 3.17
C LYS A 102 4.24 -2.83 4.44
N HIS A 103 4.45 -1.56 4.80
CA HIS A 103 3.87 -0.99 6.01
C HIS A 103 2.33 -0.99 5.99
N ILE A 104 1.71 -0.71 4.83
CA ILE A 104 0.25 -0.76 4.69
C ILE A 104 -0.27 -2.19 4.89
N ALA A 105 0.40 -3.20 4.31
CA ALA A 105 0.03 -4.60 4.47
C ALA A 105 0.21 -5.08 5.91
N GLU A 106 1.32 -4.73 6.57
CA GLU A 106 1.52 -4.99 8.02
C GLU A 106 0.40 -4.35 8.84
N LYS A 107 -0.01 -3.11 8.50
CA LYS A 107 -1.13 -2.42 9.15
C LYS A 107 -2.49 -3.08 8.92
N CYS A 108 -2.61 -3.90 7.89
CA CYS A 108 -3.79 -4.71 7.61
C CYS A 108 -3.73 -6.13 8.21
N GLY A 109 -2.74 -6.39 9.07
CA GLY A 109 -2.61 -7.64 9.82
C GLY A 109 -1.97 -8.79 9.04
N TYR A 110 -1.34 -8.52 7.90
CA TYR A 110 -0.56 -9.53 7.17
C TYR A 110 0.83 -9.71 7.79
N GLU A 111 1.35 -10.93 7.75
CA GLU A 111 2.79 -11.15 7.87
C GLU A 111 3.44 -10.79 6.53
N VAL A 112 4.39 -9.85 6.52
CA VAL A 112 4.99 -9.38 5.26
C VAL A 112 6.45 -9.81 5.15
N VAL A 113 6.76 -10.50 4.05
CA VAL A 113 8.12 -10.86 3.66
C VAL A 113 8.59 -9.91 2.57
N GLY A 114 9.47 -8.98 2.95
CA GLY A 114 10.16 -8.11 2.00
C GLY A 114 11.32 -8.84 1.34
N ILE A 115 11.33 -8.89 0.01
CA ILE A 115 12.39 -9.47 -0.80
C ILE A 115 13.10 -8.36 -1.55
N ASN A 116 14.43 -8.45 -1.61
CA ASN A 116 15.25 -7.67 -2.52
C ASN A 116 15.94 -8.65 -3.48
N TYR A 117 15.29 -8.92 -4.61
CA TYR A 117 15.83 -9.85 -5.61
C TYR A 117 16.91 -9.16 -6.44
N ILE A 118 18.13 -9.17 -5.91
CA ILE A 118 19.25 -8.45 -6.48
C ILE A 118 19.57 -8.97 -7.89
N GLY A 119 19.75 -8.06 -8.85
CA GLY A 119 20.19 -8.38 -10.20
C GLY A 119 21.69 -8.64 -10.26
N ASP A 120 22.14 -9.78 -9.74
CA ASP A 120 23.54 -10.21 -9.64
C ASP A 120 23.95 -11.23 -10.72
N TRP A 121 23.03 -11.66 -11.57
CA TRP A 121 23.29 -12.63 -12.62
C TRP A 121 23.01 -12.10 -14.03
N GLY A 122 23.85 -12.48 -15.01
CA GLY A 122 23.69 -12.16 -16.43
C GLY A 122 24.87 -11.44 -17.07
N THR A 123 24.72 -11.03 -18.33
CA THR A 123 25.81 -10.45 -19.13
C THR A 123 26.46 -9.23 -18.49
N GLN A 124 25.72 -8.41 -17.76
CA GLN A 124 26.29 -7.24 -17.07
C GLN A 124 27.26 -7.66 -15.97
N PHE A 125 26.93 -8.69 -15.20
CA PHE A 125 27.81 -9.23 -14.17
C PHE A 125 29.02 -9.95 -14.80
N GLY A 126 28.82 -10.68 -15.91
CA GLY A 126 29.92 -11.29 -16.67
C GLY A 126 30.92 -10.27 -17.24
N LYS A 127 30.44 -9.12 -17.71
CA LYS A 127 31.30 -7.99 -18.12
C LYS A 127 32.13 -7.47 -16.96
N LEU A 128 31.50 -7.26 -15.80
CA LEU A 128 32.19 -6.83 -14.58
C LEU A 128 33.27 -7.81 -14.14
N ILE A 129 32.98 -9.13 -14.13
CA ILE A 129 33.97 -10.17 -13.81
C ILE A 129 35.16 -10.11 -14.79
N THR A 130 34.88 -9.96 -16.08
CA THR A 130 35.93 -9.88 -17.10
C THR A 130 36.80 -8.64 -16.90
N ALA A 131 36.18 -7.50 -16.60
CA ALA A 131 36.91 -6.27 -16.33
C ALA A 131 37.76 -6.36 -15.06
N TYR A 132 37.21 -6.92 -13.98
CA TYR A 132 37.95 -7.19 -12.75
C TYR A 132 39.16 -8.11 -12.99
N LYS A 133 39.01 -9.17 -13.79
CA LYS A 133 40.14 -10.07 -14.11
C LYS A 133 41.22 -9.42 -14.98
N LYS A 134 40.86 -8.46 -15.84
CA LYS A 134 41.80 -7.80 -16.75
C LYS A 134 42.49 -6.58 -16.14
N TRP A 135 41.76 -5.81 -15.33
CA TRP A 135 42.17 -4.48 -14.87
C TRP A 135 41.94 -4.25 -13.37
N GLY A 136 41.34 -5.20 -12.66
CA GLY A 136 41.04 -5.07 -11.23
C GLY A 136 42.28 -5.21 -10.35
N ASN A 137 42.30 -4.45 -9.26
CA ASN A 137 43.26 -4.59 -8.18
C ASN A 137 42.49 -4.92 -6.90
N GLU A 138 42.73 -6.11 -6.34
CA GLU A 138 41.97 -6.61 -5.19
C GLU A 138 42.10 -5.72 -3.95
N ALA A 139 43.29 -5.17 -3.68
CA ALA A 139 43.51 -4.30 -2.53
C ALA A 139 42.69 -3.00 -2.66
N VAL A 140 42.72 -2.39 -3.84
CA VAL A 140 41.99 -1.15 -4.14
C VAL A 140 40.47 -1.39 -4.11
N VAL A 141 40.01 -2.50 -4.67
CA VAL A 141 38.58 -2.86 -4.64
C VAL A 141 38.10 -3.18 -3.22
N LYS A 142 38.93 -3.77 -2.36
CA LYS A 142 38.55 -3.99 -0.95
C LYS A 142 38.38 -2.70 -0.16
N GLU A 143 39.12 -1.64 -0.50
CA GLU A 143 39.02 -0.34 0.16
C GLU A 143 37.75 0.45 -0.25
N ASP A 144 37.36 0.43 -1.53
CA ASP A 144 36.13 1.07 -2.02
C ASP A 144 35.40 0.21 -3.09
N PRO A 145 34.68 -0.85 -2.66
CA PRO A 145 34.17 -1.87 -3.59
C PRO A 145 33.20 -1.31 -4.63
N ILE A 146 32.25 -0.47 -4.22
CA ILE A 146 31.18 0.00 -5.11
C ILE A 146 31.78 0.92 -6.18
N ARG A 147 32.63 1.87 -5.77
CA ARG A 147 33.20 2.85 -6.69
C ARG A 147 34.20 2.21 -7.65
N GLU A 148 35.06 1.33 -7.15
CA GLU A 148 36.10 0.70 -7.98
C GLU A 148 35.51 -0.32 -8.94
N LEU A 149 34.50 -1.11 -8.52
CA LEU A 149 33.77 -1.98 -9.44
C LEU A 149 32.99 -1.18 -10.48
N PHE A 150 32.45 -0.01 -10.12
CA PHE A 150 31.81 0.86 -11.10
C PHE A 150 32.80 1.41 -12.14
N LYS A 151 34.01 1.83 -11.72
CA LYS A 151 35.06 2.25 -12.67
C LYS A 151 35.46 1.15 -13.65
N LEU A 152 35.48 -0.10 -13.20
CA LEU A 152 35.79 -1.26 -14.05
C LEU A 152 34.63 -1.60 -15.01
N TYR A 153 33.41 -1.21 -14.68
CA TYR A 153 32.23 -1.50 -15.48
C TYR A 153 31.99 -0.52 -16.64
N VAL A 154 32.41 0.74 -16.49
CA VAL A 154 32.29 1.83 -17.49
C VAL A 154 33.44 1.78 -18.49
#